data_AF-A0A9X8YPJ8-F1
#
_entry.id   AF-A0A9X8YPJ8-F1
#
_cell.length_a   1.000
_cell.length_b   1.000
_cell.length_c   1.000
_cell.angle_alpha   90.00
_cell.angle_beta   90.00
_cell.angle_gamma   90.00
#
_symmetry.space_group_name_H-M   'P 1'
#
loop_
_entity.id
_entity.type
_entity.pdbx_description
1 polymer ?
#
loop_
_entity_poly.entity_id
_entity_poly.type
_entity_poly.pdbx_seq_one_letter_code
_entity_poly.pdbx_strand_id
1 'polypeptide(L)' 'SVPANRLGDAKEIASAVAFLASDEAGYITGETLHVNGGMYMI' A
#
# COMPACT_ATOMS: atom_id res chain seq x y z
N SER A 1 -9.69 15.14 0.90
CA SER A 1 -10.06 14.41 2.13
C SER A 1 -9.37 13.05 2.11
N VAL A 2 -9.12 12.44 3.27
CA VAL A 2 -8.67 11.04 3.33
C VAL A 2 -9.90 10.18 3.59
N PRO A 3 -10.33 9.29 2.66
CA PRO A 3 -11.47 8.41 2.89
C PRO A 3 -11.36 7.56 4.17
N ALA A 4 -10.15 7.14 4.52
CA ALA A 4 -9.86 6.45 5.78
C ALA A 4 -10.03 7.32 7.05
N ASN A 5 -10.30 8.62 6.91
CA ASN A 5 -10.51 9.60 7.99
C ASN A 5 -9.39 9.67 9.05
N ARG A 6 -8.16 9.32 8.67
CA ARG A 6 -6.97 9.46 9.50
C ARG A 6 -5.71 9.56 8.66
N LEU A 7 -4.62 10.00 9.29
CA LEU A 7 -3.29 9.85 8.72
C LEU A 7 -2.85 8.37 8.74
N GLY A 8 -2.05 8.00 7.74
CA GLY A 8 -1.41 6.70 7.69
C GLY A 8 -0.26 6.60 8.70
N ASP A 9 0.03 5.40 9.16
CA ASP A 9 1.21 5.08 9.97
C ASP A 9 2.31 4.51 9.05
N ALA A 10 3.58 4.81 9.36
CA ALA A 10 4.72 4.26 8.64
C ALA A 10 4.72 2.72 8.61
N LYS A 11 4.17 2.07 9.64
CA LYS A 11 4.02 0.61 9.70
C LYS A 11 3.11 0.06 8.60
N GLU A 12 2.14 0.83 8.13
CA GLU A 12 1.23 0.38 7.07
C GLU A 12 1.95 0.33 5.72
N ILE A 13 2.83 1.30 5.46
CA ILE A 13 3.74 1.27 4.31
C ILE A 13 4.69 0.07 4.42
N ALA A 14 5.30 -0.13 5.60
CA ALA A 14 6.23 -1.22 5.83
C ALA A 14 5.57 -2.60 5.61
N SER A 15 4.33 -2.79 6.05
CA SER A 15 3.58 -4.02 5.82
C SER A 15 3.30 -4.27 4.34
N ALA A 16 2.95 -3.24 3.57
CA ALA A 16 2.74 -3.38 2.13
C ALA A 16 4.05 -3.72 1.39
N VAL A 17 5.16 -3.11 1.79
CA VAL A 17 6.49 -3.45 1.27
C VAL A 17 6.87 -4.89 1.63
N ALA A 18 6.62 -5.30 2.88
CA ALA A 18 6.90 -6.66 3.33
C ALA A 18 6.12 -7.70 2.52
N PHE A 19 4.84 -7.44 2.21
CA PHE A 19 4.04 -8.28 1.31
C PHE A 19 4.63 -8.31 -0.12
N LEU A 20 4.96 -7.16 -0.71
CA LEU A 20 5.54 -7.14 -2.07
C LEU A 20 6.91 -7.83 -2.14
N ALA A 21 7.63 -7.91 -1.03
CA ALA A 21 8.92 -8.59 -0.93
C ALA A 21 8.80 -10.08 -0.58
N SER A 22 7.60 -10.58 -0.28
CA SER A 22 7.38 -11.97 0.13
C SER A 22 7.01 -12.87 -1.05
N ASP A 23 7.09 -14.18 -0.84
CA ASP A 23 6.79 -15.18 -1.87
C ASP A 23 5.32 -15.12 -2.34
N GLU A 24 4.41 -14.65 -1.48
CA GLU A 24 2.98 -14.50 -1.77
C GLU A 24 2.72 -13.49 -2.90
N ALA A 25 3.60 -12.50 -3.09
CA ALA A 25 3.51 -11.51 -4.15
C ALA A 25 4.27 -11.93 -5.43
N GLY A 26 4.75 -13.17 -5.53
CA GLY A 26 5.69 -13.62 -6.57
C GLY A 26 5.20 -13.49 -8.04
N TYR A 27 3.92 -13.21 -8.26
CA TYR A 27 3.36 -12.95 -9.59
C TYR A 27 2.96 -11.48 -9.84
N ILE A 28 3.28 -10.57 -8.92
CA ILE A 28 3.01 -9.14 -9.02
C ILE A 28 4.29 -8.45 -9.49
N THR A 29 4.24 -7.81 -10.65
CA THR A 29 5.38 -7.08 -11.21
C THR A 29 4.90 -5.93 -12.10
N GLY A 30 5.67 -4.84 -12.17
CA GLY A 30 5.34 -3.66 -12.97
C GLY A 30 4.21 -2.79 -12.43
N GLU A 31 3.70 -3.08 -11.23
CA GLU A 31 2.55 -2.39 -10.64
C GLU A 31 2.94 -1.26 -9.68
N THR A 32 2.05 -0.28 -9.53
CA THR A 32 2.16 0.78 -8.51
C THR A 32 1.08 0.60 -7.45
N LEU A 33 1.49 0.20 -6.24
CA LEU A 33 0.58 0.04 -5.10
C LEU A 33 0.45 1.35 -4.31
N HIS A 34 -0.75 1.94 -4.32
CA HIS A 34 -1.05 3.14 -3.55
C HIS A 34 -1.51 2.79 -2.12
N VAL A 35 -0.68 3.10 -1.13
CA VAL A 35 -1.01 2.96 0.30
C VAL A 35 -1.23 4.34 0.90
N ASN A 36 -2.40 4.94 0.65
CA ASN A 36 -2.65 6.36 0.90
C ASN A 36 -3.99 6.66 1.59
N GLY A 37 -4.65 5.65 2.19
CA GLY A 37 -5.95 5.83 2.83
C GLY A 37 -7.08 6.25 1.90
N GLY A 38 -6.92 6.04 0.58
CA GLY A 38 -7.89 6.39 -0.46
C GLY A 38 -7.77 7.82 -0.99
N MET A 39 -6.70 8.55 -0.66
CA MET A 39 -6.52 9.95 -1.10
C MET A 39 -6.42 10.12 -2.62
N TYR A 40 -5.94 9.09 -3.31
CA TYR A 40 -5.81 9.07 -4.75
C TYR A 40 -6.27 7.70 -5.25
N MET A 41 -7.29 7.70 -6.10
CA MET A 41 -7.86 6.54 -6.76
C MET A 41 -7.91 6.87 -8.26
N ILE A 42 -7.12 6.15 -9.06
CA ILE A 42 -7.13 6.17 -10.53
C ILE A 42 -7.51 4.80 -11.06
#